data_AF-A0A2N2T379-F1
#
_entry.id   AF-A0A2N2T379-F1
#
_cell.length_a   1.000
_cell.length_b   1.000
_cell.length_c   1.000
_cell.angle_alpha   90.00
_cell.angle_beta   90.00
_cell.angle_gamma   90.00
#
_symmetry.space_group_name_H-M   'P 1'
#
loop_
_entity.id
_entity.type
_entity.pdbx_description
1 polymer ?
#
loop_
_entity_poly.entity_id
_entity_poly.type
_entity_poly.pdbx_seq_one_letter_code
_entity_poly.pdbx_strand_id
1 'polypeptide(L)'
;MLMLLDQFKPKTRVSLILKERVALFFAAICLALPIPLQAQANLASTLPLLGDGSDMSASAERRLGDRIARELYRDPDFIDDPVLTDYVQGIWQPLLAAARVRGDLTPELDERFAWRIVLGRDRSVNAFALPGGYFGVHLGLLAVVSSRDELASVLGHELSHVTQRHISRLIAKNNQQTPWMIGAMILGALAASKNPEAGNALIVGGQALSAQSQLNFSRDMEREADRVGFGVMTQAGFEAQGFVGMFDKLQQAARLNDSGAYPYLRSHPLTTERIADMQSRLPLGAPHSVEVVPGMTHAMLTARARVLANPGADALRGWQAQADNLAPNQAVAQQAGTLYGAAMAVSRLRDAAQARKQFARLQKVVADDPEAVRQMRWLGVEIELAARDRSRPQVLALASSVGLDLANPAAAAALRRPDLLLQAQIAMQAGQDGVMDSVAQNLQSWLVSQPQDALAWQWLASIYAAQNQSLRALRAEAEARVAQLDYAGALDRLKAAQDRLRAAGASDSSADHIDASIIDTRRRQIEVLFKEQALER
;
A
#
# COMPACT_ATOMS: atom_id res chain seq x y z
N MET A 1 -1.34 -43.90 80.62
CA MET A 1 -0.69 -45.07 81.25
C MET A 1 -1.65 -46.23 81.07
N LEU A 2 -1.16 -47.38 80.54
CA LEU A 2 -1.96 -48.38 79.81
C LEU A 2 -2.63 -47.79 78.52
N MET A 3 -2.63 -48.36 77.31
CA MET A 3 -2.19 -49.65 76.72
C MET A 3 -3.29 -50.72 76.54
N LEU A 4 -3.49 -51.08 75.25
CA LEU A 4 -3.89 -52.39 74.69
C LEU A 4 -5.36 -52.87 74.70
N LEU A 5 -5.63 -53.77 73.72
CA LEU A 5 -6.73 -54.76 73.56
C LEU A 5 -8.15 -54.22 73.19
N ASP A 6 -8.95 -54.89 72.32
CA ASP A 6 -8.58 -55.83 71.23
C ASP A 6 -9.71 -55.98 70.16
N GLN A 7 -9.44 -56.80 69.14
CA GLN A 7 -10.31 -57.42 68.11
C GLN A 7 -11.74 -57.81 68.60
N PHE A 8 -12.80 -57.83 67.77
CA PHE A 8 -12.97 -58.70 66.59
C PHE A 8 -14.09 -58.23 65.61
N LYS A 9 -14.09 -58.75 64.37
CA LYS A 9 -15.24 -58.76 63.42
C LYS A 9 -15.85 -60.17 63.35
N PRO A 10 -17.17 -60.31 63.15
CA PRO A 10 -17.73 -60.65 61.82
C PRO A 10 -18.93 -59.75 61.44
N LYS A 11 -19.12 -59.30 60.19
CA LYS A 11 -19.62 -60.03 58.99
C LYS A 11 -21.05 -60.61 59.12
N THR A 12 -22.05 -59.88 58.58
CA THR A 12 -23.11 -60.29 57.61
C THR A 12 -23.87 -61.62 57.79
N ARG A 13 -25.20 -61.76 57.53
CA ARG A 13 -26.06 -61.12 56.48
C ARG A 13 -27.56 -61.52 56.66
N VAL A 14 -28.43 -61.05 55.74
CA VAL A 14 -29.79 -61.55 55.34
C VAL A 14 -31.04 -60.97 56.05
N SER A 15 -32.08 -60.66 55.24
CA SER A 15 -33.53 -60.49 55.57
C SER A 15 -33.96 -59.26 56.41
N LEU A 16 -35.06 -58.52 56.10
CA LEU A 16 -35.85 -58.29 54.87
C LEU A 16 -36.83 -57.11 55.15
N ILE A 17 -37.37 -56.42 54.12
CA ILE A 17 -38.53 -55.47 54.18
C ILE A 17 -38.23 -54.17 54.97
N LEU A 18 -38.49 -52.91 54.54
CA LEU A 18 -39.55 -52.28 53.74
C LEU A 18 -39.03 -50.98 53.08
N LYS A 19 -39.85 -50.35 52.21
CA LYS A 19 -39.71 -48.99 51.60
C LYS A 19 -38.61 -48.85 50.54
N GLU A 20 -38.77 -48.08 49.46
CA GLU A 20 -39.98 -47.43 48.90
C GLU A 20 -39.86 -47.42 47.36
N ARG A 21 -40.98 -47.41 46.62
CA ARG A 21 -40.98 -47.64 45.16
C ARG A 21 -40.96 -46.35 44.36
N VAL A 22 -39.94 -46.17 43.52
CA VAL A 22 -39.91 -45.18 42.42
C VAL A 22 -40.28 -45.88 41.11
N ALA A 23 -41.42 -45.53 40.52
CA ALA A 23 -41.74 -45.86 39.13
C ALA A 23 -42.90 -45.01 38.57
N LEU A 24 -42.66 -44.40 37.40
CA LEU A 24 -43.63 -44.16 36.31
C LEU A 24 -45.02 -43.59 36.66
N PHE A 25 -45.17 -42.26 36.50
CA PHE A 25 -46.34 -41.71 35.80
C PHE A 25 -46.05 -40.32 35.21
N PHE A 26 -45.94 -40.24 33.87
CA PHE A 26 -46.53 -39.24 32.97
C PHE A 26 -45.87 -39.30 31.58
N ALA A 27 -46.69 -39.46 30.53
CA ALA A 27 -46.26 -39.44 29.13
C ALA A 27 -47.42 -38.97 28.23
N ALA A 28 -47.11 -38.13 27.23
CA ALA A 28 -48.05 -37.50 26.28
C ALA A 28 -49.12 -36.58 26.95
N ILE A 29 -49.83 -35.64 26.30
CA ILE A 29 -50.05 -35.23 24.89
C ILE A 29 -50.03 -33.68 24.89
N CYS A 30 -49.45 -32.89 23.97
CA CYS A 30 -48.59 -33.11 22.78
C CYS A 30 -47.55 -31.95 22.71
N LEU A 31 -47.14 -31.25 21.64
CA LEU A 31 -47.40 -31.23 20.18
C LEU A 31 -46.08 -30.88 19.43
N ALA A 32 -46.12 -30.23 18.25
CA ALA A 32 -44.99 -30.08 17.33
C ALA A 32 -44.58 -28.63 17.01
N LEU A 33 -43.26 -28.40 16.92
CA LEU A 33 -42.58 -27.48 15.99
C LEU A 33 -41.15 -28.01 15.77
N PRO A 34 -40.64 -28.12 14.52
CA PRO A 34 -39.29 -28.65 14.27
C PRO A 34 -38.22 -27.57 14.44
N ILE A 35 -37.19 -27.86 15.24
CA ILE A 35 -35.97 -27.04 15.34
C ILE A 35 -34.97 -27.52 14.28
N PRO A 36 -34.58 -26.70 13.29
CA PRO A 36 -33.57 -27.08 12.30
C PRO A 36 -32.16 -26.98 12.89
N LEU A 37 -31.73 -27.99 13.66
CA LEU A 37 -30.39 -28.05 14.24
C LEU A 37 -29.33 -28.49 13.22
N GLN A 38 -29.25 -27.81 12.06
CA GLN A 38 -28.22 -28.05 11.05
C GLN A 38 -26.91 -27.33 11.38
N ALA A 39 -26.30 -27.71 12.51
CA ALA A 39 -24.89 -27.48 12.77
C ALA A 39 -24.08 -28.70 12.28
N GLN A 40 -24.14 -29.00 10.98
CA GLN A 40 -23.16 -29.90 10.37
C GLN A 40 -21.82 -29.17 10.37
N ALA A 41 -20.99 -29.47 11.36
CA ALA A 41 -19.59 -29.08 11.36
C ALA A 41 -18.92 -29.78 10.17
N ASN A 42 -18.75 -29.03 9.07
CA ASN A 42 -17.83 -29.40 8.00
C ASN A 42 -16.40 -29.29 8.53
N LEU A 43 -16.04 -30.28 9.36
CA LEU A 43 -14.67 -30.74 9.49
C LEU A 43 -14.28 -31.35 8.15
N ALA A 44 -14.04 -30.49 7.17
CA ALA A 44 -13.30 -30.82 5.98
C ALA A 44 -11.89 -31.15 6.43
N SER A 45 -11.68 -32.44 6.74
CA SER A 45 -10.36 -33.02 7.00
C SER A 45 -9.54 -32.87 5.72
N THR A 46 -8.88 -31.71 5.57
CA THR A 46 -7.91 -31.44 4.52
C THR A 46 -6.78 -32.45 4.69
N LEU A 47 -6.87 -33.55 3.95
CA LEU A 47 -5.78 -34.51 3.82
C LEU A 47 -4.55 -33.72 3.34
N PRO A 48 -3.45 -33.67 4.12
CA PRO A 48 -2.27 -32.93 3.71
C PRO A 48 -1.79 -33.45 2.36
N LEU A 49 -1.61 -32.56 1.38
CA LEU A 49 -0.91 -32.96 0.16
C LEU A 49 0.51 -33.36 0.54
N LEU A 50 1.05 -34.37 -0.17
CA LEU A 50 2.43 -34.82 0.00
C LEU A 50 3.41 -33.71 -0.44
N GLY A 51 3.75 -32.86 0.53
CA GLY A 51 4.52 -31.62 0.36
C GLY A 51 4.29 -30.59 1.48
N ASP A 52 3.17 -30.66 2.21
CA ASP A 52 2.69 -29.66 3.18
C ASP A 52 3.46 -29.63 4.54
N GLY A 53 4.77 -29.91 4.51
CA GLY A 53 5.62 -30.02 5.71
C GLY A 53 6.83 -29.08 5.76
N SER A 54 7.15 -28.37 4.67
CA SER A 54 8.31 -27.47 4.54
C SER A 54 7.98 -26.00 4.32
N ASP A 55 6.77 -25.72 3.82
CA ASP A 55 6.48 -24.44 3.19
C ASP A 55 5.75 -23.48 4.16
N MET A 56 6.12 -22.20 4.10
CA MET A 56 5.51 -21.17 4.93
C MET A 56 4.03 -21.00 4.53
N SER A 57 3.10 -20.99 5.49
CA SER A 57 1.67 -20.75 5.21
C SER A 57 1.39 -19.29 4.82
N ALA A 58 0.32 -19.02 4.07
CA ALA A 58 0.02 -17.67 3.60
C ALA A 58 -0.14 -16.67 4.77
N SER A 59 -0.74 -17.07 5.89
CA SER A 59 -0.84 -16.25 7.11
C SER A 59 0.51 -15.98 7.78
N ALA A 60 1.49 -16.89 7.68
CA ALA A 60 2.83 -16.67 8.19
C ALA A 60 3.65 -15.75 7.27
N GLU A 61 3.52 -15.94 5.94
CA GLU A 61 4.10 -15.06 4.93
C GLU A 61 3.55 -13.63 5.05
N ARG A 62 2.23 -13.49 5.30
CA ARG A 62 1.57 -12.21 5.55
C ARG A 62 2.16 -11.48 6.76
N ARG A 63 2.28 -12.15 7.92
CA ARG A 63 2.89 -11.55 9.12
C ARG A 63 4.33 -11.10 8.91
N LEU A 64 5.14 -11.87 8.17
CA LEU A 64 6.49 -11.44 7.79
C LEU A 64 6.45 -10.16 6.94
N GLY A 65 5.50 -10.07 6.00
CA GLY A 65 5.21 -8.86 5.22
C GLY A 65 4.83 -7.67 6.08
N ASP A 66 3.85 -7.82 6.98
CA ASP A 66 3.38 -6.76 7.88
C ASP A 66 4.51 -6.22 8.78
N ARG A 67 5.47 -7.06 9.20
CA ARG A 67 6.66 -6.62 9.96
C ARG A 67 7.60 -5.75 9.14
N ILE A 68 7.85 -6.08 7.87
CA ILE A 68 8.72 -5.29 6.99
C ILE A 68 8.01 -4.00 6.54
N ALA A 69 6.73 -4.10 6.17
CA ALA A 69 5.89 -2.98 5.74
C ALA A 69 5.78 -1.88 6.80
N ARG A 70 5.74 -2.24 8.10
CA ARG A 70 5.70 -1.28 9.21
C ARG A 70 6.89 -0.33 9.23
N GLU A 71 8.10 -0.82 8.97
CA GLU A 71 9.29 0.06 8.96
C GLU A 71 9.38 0.86 7.65
N LEU A 72 8.90 0.32 6.53
CA LEU A 72 8.72 1.08 5.28
C LEU A 72 7.74 2.26 5.47
N TYR A 73 6.64 2.09 6.22
CA TYR A 73 5.70 3.17 6.54
C TYR A 73 6.25 4.23 7.53
N ARG A 74 7.36 3.94 8.20
CA ARG A 74 8.06 4.87 9.11
C ARG A 74 9.23 5.58 8.44
N ASP A 75 9.66 5.09 7.28
CA ASP A 75 10.78 5.64 6.54
C ASP A 75 10.36 6.91 5.78
N PRO A 76 10.96 8.09 6.06
CA PRO A 76 10.58 9.34 5.40
C PRO A 76 10.88 9.36 3.90
N ASP A 77 11.69 8.43 3.37
CA ASP A 77 11.94 8.31 1.92
C ASP A 77 10.86 7.54 1.17
N PHE A 78 9.97 6.82 1.88
CA PHE A 78 8.74 6.31 1.29
C PHE A 78 7.65 7.39 1.39
N ILE A 79 6.94 7.60 0.27
CA ILE A 79 6.03 8.72 0.11
C ILE A 79 4.63 8.28 -0.29
N ASP A 80 3.67 9.05 0.21
CA ASP A 80 2.30 9.05 -0.27
C ASP A 80 2.10 10.30 -1.14
N ASP A 81 2.45 10.20 -2.41
CA ASP A 81 2.10 11.20 -3.42
C ASP A 81 0.79 10.79 -4.11
N PRO A 82 -0.32 11.53 -3.94
CA PRO A 82 -1.62 11.10 -4.45
C PRO A 82 -1.64 10.87 -5.95
N VAL A 83 -0.96 11.73 -6.71
CA VAL A 83 -0.99 11.78 -8.17
C VAL A 83 -0.18 10.62 -8.78
N LEU A 84 1.04 10.36 -8.28
CA LEU A 84 1.80 9.17 -8.69
C LEU A 84 1.13 7.88 -8.22
N THR A 85 0.55 7.86 -7.02
CA THR A 85 -0.16 6.68 -6.49
C THR A 85 -1.37 6.35 -7.36
N ASP A 86 -2.18 7.34 -7.73
CA ASP A 86 -3.33 7.19 -8.63
C ASP A 86 -2.92 6.67 -10.03
N TYR A 87 -1.85 7.20 -10.63
CA TYR A 87 -1.31 6.70 -11.89
C TYR A 87 -0.85 5.24 -11.82
N VAL A 88 -0.11 4.88 -10.77
CA VAL A 88 0.41 3.51 -10.56
C VAL A 88 -0.73 2.54 -10.22
N GLN A 89 -1.70 2.94 -9.40
CA GLN A 89 -2.91 2.15 -9.11
C GLN A 89 -3.75 1.90 -10.37
N GLY A 90 -3.82 2.89 -11.27
CA GLY A 90 -4.42 2.75 -12.60
C GLY A 90 -3.71 1.75 -13.52
N ILE A 91 -2.56 1.20 -13.14
CA ILE A 91 -1.89 0.06 -13.81
C ILE A 91 -2.02 -1.21 -12.96
N TRP A 92 -1.83 -1.08 -11.65
CA TRP A 92 -1.88 -2.19 -10.68
C TRP A 92 -3.23 -2.89 -10.60
N GLN A 93 -4.34 -2.15 -10.56
CA GLN A 93 -5.67 -2.74 -10.41
C GLN A 93 -6.09 -3.60 -11.62
N PRO A 94 -5.85 -3.18 -12.88
CA PRO A 94 -5.97 -4.07 -14.05
C PRO A 94 -5.12 -5.35 -13.95
N LEU A 95 -3.86 -5.26 -13.49
CA LEU A 95 -2.99 -6.44 -13.33
C LEU A 95 -3.52 -7.42 -12.28
N LEU A 96 -3.96 -6.93 -11.11
CA LEU A 96 -4.60 -7.77 -10.09
C LEU A 96 -5.90 -8.42 -10.60
N ALA A 97 -6.73 -7.67 -11.34
CA ALA A 97 -7.95 -8.21 -11.93
C ALA A 97 -7.65 -9.31 -12.96
N ALA A 98 -6.64 -9.12 -13.82
CA ALA A 98 -6.19 -10.13 -14.78
C ALA A 98 -5.61 -11.38 -14.10
N ALA A 99 -4.81 -11.22 -13.03
CA ALA A 99 -4.27 -12.35 -12.26
C ALA A 99 -5.37 -13.19 -11.60
N ARG A 100 -6.45 -12.56 -11.10
CA ARG A 100 -7.65 -13.28 -10.59
C ARG A 100 -8.34 -14.06 -11.70
N VAL A 101 -8.60 -13.42 -12.85
CA VAL A 101 -9.29 -14.05 -14.01
C VAL A 101 -8.50 -15.23 -14.58
N ARG A 102 -7.17 -15.17 -14.54
CA ARG A 102 -6.26 -16.24 -14.99
C ARG A 102 -6.09 -17.37 -13.97
N GLY A 103 -6.47 -17.16 -12.71
CA GLY A 103 -6.24 -18.08 -11.61
C GLY A 103 -4.81 -18.06 -11.05
N ASP A 104 -3.94 -17.17 -11.54
CA ASP A 104 -2.60 -16.97 -10.96
C ASP A 104 -2.72 -16.43 -9.51
N LEU A 105 -3.68 -15.53 -9.26
CA LEU A 105 -4.05 -15.07 -7.92
C LEU A 105 -5.17 -15.94 -7.34
N THR A 106 -4.79 -16.89 -6.48
CA THR A 106 -5.74 -17.81 -5.82
C THR A 106 -6.57 -17.12 -4.73
N PRO A 107 -7.79 -17.61 -4.41
CA PRO A 107 -8.64 -16.99 -3.39
C PRO A 107 -8.02 -16.88 -1.99
N GLU A 108 -7.17 -17.85 -1.59
CA GLU A 108 -6.45 -17.76 -0.30
C GLU A 108 -5.46 -16.59 -0.30
N LEU A 109 -4.68 -16.43 -1.37
CA LEU A 109 -3.71 -15.34 -1.48
C LEU A 109 -4.43 -13.99 -1.61
N ASP A 110 -5.57 -13.93 -2.32
CA ASP A 110 -6.38 -12.72 -2.46
C ASP A 110 -6.95 -12.25 -1.11
N GLU A 111 -7.44 -13.17 -0.26
CA GLU A 111 -7.94 -12.87 1.10
C GLU A 111 -6.80 -12.53 2.08
N ARG A 112 -5.67 -13.24 2.02
CA ARG A 112 -4.61 -13.16 3.06
C ARG A 112 -3.62 -12.02 2.84
N PHE A 113 -3.26 -11.71 1.60
CA PHE A 113 -2.20 -10.75 1.30
C PHE A 113 -2.72 -9.30 1.23
N ALA A 114 -1.81 -8.34 1.28
CA ALA A 114 -2.14 -6.91 1.35
C ALA A 114 -2.40 -6.27 -0.02
N TRP A 115 -1.68 -6.72 -1.06
CA TRP A 115 -1.69 -6.19 -2.42
C TRP A 115 -1.43 -4.68 -2.53
N ARG A 116 -0.57 -4.15 -1.64
CA ARG A 116 -0.26 -2.71 -1.51
C ARG A 116 1.08 -2.33 -2.15
N ILE A 117 1.07 -1.33 -3.02
CA ILE A 117 2.28 -0.63 -3.49
C ILE A 117 2.62 0.54 -2.55
N VAL A 118 3.92 0.75 -2.30
CA VAL A 118 4.51 1.98 -1.74
C VAL A 118 5.50 2.60 -2.72
N LEU A 119 5.63 3.94 -2.71
CA LEU A 119 6.54 4.68 -3.59
C LEU A 119 7.77 5.14 -2.81
N GLY A 120 8.98 4.81 -3.25
CA GLY A 120 10.25 5.22 -2.62
C GLY A 120 10.97 6.32 -3.41
N ARG A 121 11.45 7.38 -2.75
CA ARG A 121 12.13 8.54 -3.40
C ARG A 121 13.43 8.22 -4.13
N ASP A 122 14.00 7.03 -3.94
CA ASP A 122 15.26 6.64 -4.55
C ASP A 122 15.23 6.82 -6.08
N ARG A 123 16.35 7.33 -6.61
CA ARG A 123 16.62 7.60 -8.02
C ARG A 123 17.09 6.37 -8.77
N SER A 124 17.42 5.29 -8.08
CA SER A 124 17.76 4.03 -8.72
C SER A 124 16.57 3.44 -9.48
N VAL A 125 16.84 2.81 -10.63
CA VAL A 125 15.83 2.03 -11.34
C VAL A 125 15.62 0.73 -10.56
N ASN A 126 14.49 0.64 -9.86
CA ASN A 126 14.12 -0.53 -9.07
C ASN A 126 12.61 -0.63 -8.84
N ALA A 127 12.13 -1.87 -8.75
CA ALA A 127 10.91 -2.26 -8.07
C ALA A 127 11.22 -3.50 -7.21
N PHE A 128 10.34 -3.88 -6.30
CA PHE A 128 10.49 -5.10 -5.53
C PHE A 128 9.16 -5.64 -4.99
N ALA A 129 9.02 -6.97 -5.00
CA ALA A 129 8.06 -7.71 -4.19
C ALA A 129 8.58 -8.02 -2.77
N LEU A 130 7.67 -8.14 -1.80
CA LEU A 130 7.89 -8.60 -0.44
C LEU A 130 6.88 -9.67 -0.03
N PRO A 131 7.17 -10.48 1.01
CA PRO A 131 6.20 -11.38 1.64
C PRO A 131 4.86 -10.70 1.91
N GLY A 132 3.77 -11.44 1.76
CA GLY A 132 2.43 -10.96 2.12
C GLY A 132 1.81 -9.96 1.13
N GLY A 133 2.37 -9.81 -0.08
CA GLY A 133 1.83 -8.91 -1.12
C GLY A 133 2.06 -7.43 -0.84
N TYR A 134 3.23 -7.08 -0.32
CA TYR A 134 3.72 -5.70 -0.29
C TYR A 134 4.69 -5.48 -1.44
N PHE A 135 4.61 -4.30 -2.07
CA PHE A 135 5.36 -3.98 -3.29
C PHE A 135 5.98 -2.58 -3.19
N GLY A 136 7.21 -2.42 -3.65
CA GLY A 136 7.90 -1.13 -3.72
C GLY A 136 8.17 -0.71 -5.16
N VAL A 137 7.96 0.57 -5.47
CA VAL A 137 8.34 1.19 -6.75
C VAL A 137 9.23 2.39 -6.45
N HIS A 138 10.46 2.41 -6.98
CA HIS A 138 11.34 3.57 -6.85
C HIS A 138 10.96 4.64 -7.86
N LEU A 139 11.03 5.92 -7.47
CA LEU A 139 10.80 7.04 -8.39
C LEU A 139 11.80 7.05 -9.55
N GLY A 140 13.00 6.47 -9.37
CA GLY A 140 13.96 6.22 -10.45
C GLY A 140 13.44 5.29 -11.56
N LEU A 141 12.60 4.30 -11.25
CA LEU A 141 11.93 3.49 -12.28
C LEU A 141 10.90 4.34 -13.05
N LEU A 142 10.03 5.06 -12.33
CA LEU A 142 9.05 6.00 -12.92
C LEU A 142 9.71 7.12 -13.74
N ALA A 143 10.98 7.41 -13.47
CA ALA A 143 11.80 8.39 -14.19
C ALA A 143 12.43 7.85 -15.50
N VAL A 144 12.40 6.54 -15.77
CA VAL A 144 13.13 5.88 -16.88
C VAL A 144 12.21 5.07 -17.81
N VAL A 145 11.04 4.63 -17.35
CA VAL A 145 9.99 4.13 -18.25
C VAL A 145 9.54 5.20 -19.26
N SER A 146 9.05 4.76 -20.42
CA SER A 146 8.49 5.58 -21.50
C SER A 146 6.97 5.43 -21.65
N SER A 147 6.38 4.35 -21.12
CA SER A 147 4.95 4.08 -21.23
C SER A 147 4.35 3.44 -19.99
N ARG A 148 3.02 3.27 -20.03
CA ARG A 148 2.28 2.50 -19.01
C ARG A 148 2.61 1.01 -19.11
N ASP A 149 2.89 0.51 -20.31
CA ASP A 149 3.14 -0.89 -20.64
C ASP A 149 4.52 -1.37 -20.14
N GLU A 150 5.57 -0.56 -20.30
CA GLU A 150 6.88 -0.86 -19.69
C GLU A 150 6.77 -0.95 -18.16
N LEU A 151 6.00 -0.06 -17.53
CA LEU A 151 5.75 -0.12 -16.08
C LEU A 151 4.84 -1.31 -15.70
N ALA A 152 3.86 -1.65 -16.55
CA ALA A 152 3.00 -2.82 -16.37
C ALA A 152 3.78 -4.13 -16.47
N SER A 153 4.84 -4.20 -17.30
CA SER A 153 5.72 -5.38 -17.39
C SER A 153 6.46 -5.64 -16.09
N VAL A 154 7.06 -4.59 -15.48
CA VAL A 154 7.73 -4.69 -14.19
C VAL A 154 6.73 -5.04 -13.08
N LEU A 155 5.59 -4.35 -13.01
CA LEU A 155 4.56 -4.64 -12.00
C LEU A 155 3.97 -6.04 -12.16
N GLY A 156 3.83 -6.55 -13.38
CA GLY A 156 3.42 -7.93 -13.66
C GLY A 156 4.47 -8.96 -13.24
N HIS A 157 5.76 -8.66 -13.42
CA HIS A 157 6.88 -9.49 -12.95
C HIS A 157 6.91 -9.57 -11.42
N GLU A 158 6.85 -8.43 -10.73
CA GLU A 158 6.82 -8.40 -9.26
C GLU A 158 5.58 -9.08 -8.70
N LEU A 159 4.40 -8.85 -9.29
CA LEU A 159 3.16 -9.56 -8.94
C LEU A 159 3.34 -11.08 -9.05
N SER A 160 3.99 -11.54 -10.12
CA SER A 160 4.26 -12.96 -10.35
C SER A 160 5.20 -13.56 -9.30
N HIS A 161 6.19 -12.82 -8.81
CA HIS A 161 7.01 -13.28 -7.67
C HIS A 161 6.20 -13.57 -6.41
N VAL A 162 5.08 -12.87 -6.21
CA VAL A 162 4.17 -13.07 -5.07
C VAL A 162 3.13 -14.16 -5.34
N THR A 163 2.48 -14.20 -6.52
CA THR A 163 1.51 -15.26 -6.84
C THR A 163 2.16 -16.64 -6.90
N GLN A 164 3.35 -16.73 -7.49
CA GLN A 164 4.15 -17.94 -7.52
C GLN A 164 4.89 -18.22 -6.20
N ARG A 165 4.69 -17.38 -5.18
CA ARG A 165 5.23 -17.49 -3.81
C ARG A 165 6.75 -17.69 -3.78
N HIS A 166 7.49 -17.04 -4.68
CA HIS A 166 8.93 -17.28 -4.86
C HIS A 166 9.74 -17.06 -3.60
N ILE A 167 9.38 -16.06 -2.79
CA ILE A 167 10.06 -15.76 -1.53
C ILE A 167 9.82 -16.90 -0.50
N SER A 168 8.60 -17.42 -0.38
CA SER A 168 8.31 -18.62 0.43
C SER A 168 9.04 -19.86 -0.08
N ARG A 169 9.07 -20.11 -1.40
CA ARG A 169 9.79 -21.25 -1.99
C ARG A 169 11.32 -21.15 -1.80
N LEU A 170 11.87 -19.94 -1.72
CA LEU A 170 13.29 -19.69 -1.41
C LEU A 170 13.58 -19.88 0.09
N ILE A 171 12.69 -19.41 0.97
CA ILE A 171 12.78 -19.60 2.42
C ILE A 171 12.74 -21.09 2.77
N ALA A 172 11.79 -21.85 2.23
CA ALA A 172 11.63 -23.28 2.47
C ALA A 172 12.87 -24.11 2.07
N LYS A 173 13.50 -23.77 0.93
CA LYS A 173 14.73 -24.41 0.45
C LYS A 173 15.96 -24.18 1.34
N ASN A 174 15.98 -23.12 2.15
CA ASN A 174 17.15 -22.67 2.92
C ASN A 174 17.08 -23.02 4.42
N ASN A 175 16.37 -24.08 4.81
CA ASN A 175 16.15 -24.54 6.19
C ASN A 175 15.39 -23.58 7.13
N GLN A 176 14.75 -24.17 8.15
CA GLN A 176 13.75 -23.53 9.02
C GLN A 176 14.25 -22.32 9.85
N GLN A 177 15.56 -22.09 9.97
CA GLN A 177 16.11 -20.93 10.70
C GLN A 177 16.21 -19.65 9.84
N THR A 178 16.15 -19.78 8.51
CA THR A 178 16.34 -18.67 7.56
C THR A 178 15.23 -17.58 7.52
N PRO A 179 13.93 -17.82 7.82
CA PRO A 179 12.91 -16.77 7.71
C PRO A 179 13.20 -15.54 8.60
N TRP A 180 13.65 -15.78 9.83
CA TRP A 180 14.01 -14.72 10.77
C TRP A 180 15.29 -13.98 10.37
N MET A 181 16.27 -14.70 9.82
CA MET A 181 17.52 -14.13 9.32
C MET A 181 17.24 -13.20 8.12
N ILE A 182 16.39 -13.60 7.17
CA ILE A 182 15.98 -12.75 6.04
C ILE A 182 15.18 -11.53 6.53
N GLY A 183 14.25 -11.71 7.47
CA GLY A 183 13.52 -10.59 8.08
C GLY A 183 14.46 -9.56 8.73
N ALA A 184 15.36 -10.01 9.60
CA ALA A 184 16.36 -9.16 10.25
C ALA A 184 17.30 -8.48 9.25
N MET A 185 17.70 -9.19 8.18
CA MET A 185 18.54 -8.65 7.11
C MET A 185 17.84 -7.53 6.32
N ILE A 186 16.57 -7.71 5.92
CA ILE A 186 15.82 -6.67 5.19
C ILE A 186 15.63 -5.43 6.08
N LEU A 187 15.28 -5.63 7.35
CA LEU A 187 15.16 -4.54 8.34
C LEU A 187 16.50 -3.80 8.53
N GLY A 188 17.62 -4.53 8.58
CA GLY A 188 18.96 -3.94 8.61
C GLY A 188 19.34 -3.19 7.33
N ALA A 189 18.89 -3.64 6.15
CA ALA A 189 19.20 -3.00 4.87
C ALA A 189 18.54 -1.62 4.77
N LEU A 190 17.28 -1.51 5.21
CA LEU A 190 16.52 -0.27 5.31
C LEU A 190 17.13 0.72 6.34
N ALA A 191 17.80 0.22 7.38
CA ALA A 191 18.55 1.05 8.33
C ALA A 191 19.91 1.51 7.78
N ALA A 192 20.60 0.65 7.03
CA ALA A 192 21.97 0.88 6.54
C ALA A 192 22.06 1.74 5.28
N SER A 193 20.97 1.90 4.52
CA SER A 193 20.91 2.70 3.28
C SER A 193 21.18 4.21 3.46
N LYS A 194 21.26 4.69 4.71
CA LYS A 194 21.10 6.11 5.05
C LYS A 194 22.40 6.89 5.27
N ASN A 195 23.55 6.23 5.33
CA ASN A 195 24.83 6.93 5.55
C ASN A 195 26.07 6.10 5.11
N PRO A 196 26.61 6.31 3.90
CA PRO A 196 27.85 5.67 3.45
C PRO A 196 29.08 6.04 4.30
N GLU A 197 29.13 7.25 4.85
CA GLU A 197 30.27 7.79 5.59
C GLU A 197 30.26 7.43 7.11
N ALA A 198 29.24 6.75 7.62
CA ALA A 198 29.10 6.36 9.03
C ALA A 198 29.99 5.16 9.47
N GLY A 199 31.25 5.15 9.03
CA GLY A 199 32.17 4.00 9.03
C GLY A 199 32.69 3.49 10.39
N ASN A 200 31.96 3.63 11.49
CA ASN A 200 32.36 3.10 12.81
C ASN A 200 31.22 2.64 13.73
N ALA A 201 29.96 2.59 13.28
CA ALA A 201 28.81 2.30 14.16
C ALA A 201 28.19 0.89 14.02
N LEU A 202 28.57 0.10 13.01
CA LEU A 202 27.75 -1.03 12.52
C LEU A 202 28.51 -2.32 12.17
N ILE A 203 29.03 -3.02 13.19
CA ILE A 203 29.45 -4.44 13.04
C ILE A 203 28.25 -5.36 12.69
N VAL A 204 27.02 -4.93 12.97
CA VAL A 204 25.78 -5.65 12.61
C VAL A 204 25.20 -5.21 11.24
N GLY A 205 25.47 -3.98 10.78
CA GLY A 205 24.87 -3.42 9.56
C GLY A 205 25.58 -3.80 8.26
N GLY A 206 26.88 -4.13 8.30
CA GLY A 206 27.70 -4.38 7.11
C GLY A 206 27.24 -5.56 6.23
N GLN A 207 26.50 -6.53 6.79
CA GLN A 207 25.93 -7.66 6.03
C GLN A 207 24.49 -7.44 5.55
N ALA A 208 23.84 -6.34 5.94
CA ALA A 208 22.44 -6.12 5.65
C ALA A 208 22.21 -5.56 4.23
N LEU A 209 23.06 -4.63 3.76
CA LEU A 209 23.00 -4.12 2.38
C LEU A 209 23.24 -5.21 1.31
N SER A 210 23.93 -6.30 1.67
CA SER A 210 24.10 -7.45 0.79
C SER A 210 22.83 -8.30 0.63
N ALA A 211 21.84 -8.18 1.51
CA ALA A 211 20.70 -9.11 1.58
C ALA A 211 19.70 -8.99 0.42
N GLN A 212 19.37 -7.76 0.01
CA GLN A 212 18.49 -7.56 -1.15
C GLN A 212 19.17 -8.07 -2.45
N SER A 213 20.51 -8.01 -2.51
CA SER A 213 21.36 -8.63 -3.55
C SER A 213 21.75 -10.10 -3.26
N GLN A 214 21.06 -10.75 -2.31
CA GLN A 214 21.15 -12.17 -2.02
C GLN A 214 19.79 -12.88 -2.14
N LEU A 215 18.68 -12.14 -2.27
CA LEU A 215 17.42 -12.61 -2.85
C LEU A 215 17.54 -12.78 -4.37
N ASN A 216 18.61 -13.42 -4.83
CA ASN A 216 18.87 -13.72 -6.22
C ASN A 216 17.96 -14.89 -6.60
N PHE A 217 16.78 -14.58 -7.15
CA PHE A 217 15.84 -15.57 -7.64
C PHE A 217 16.53 -16.51 -8.65
N SER A 218 16.19 -17.81 -8.63
CA SER A 218 16.80 -18.74 -9.59
C SER A 218 16.40 -18.35 -11.01
N ARG A 219 17.22 -18.72 -12.01
CA ARG A 219 16.88 -18.50 -13.43
C ARG A 219 15.51 -19.11 -13.80
N ASP A 220 15.10 -20.16 -13.08
CA ASP A 220 13.79 -20.79 -13.24
C ASP A 220 12.67 -19.93 -12.69
N MET A 221 12.84 -19.35 -11.48
CA MET A 221 11.91 -18.41 -10.88
C MET A 221 11.78 -17.12 -11.72
N GLU A 222 12.89 -16.58 -12.23
CA GLU A 222 12.85 -15.40 -13.10
C GLU A 222 12.10 -15.68 -14.41
N ARG A 223 12.32 -16.83 -15.07
CA ARG A 223 11.53 -17.22 -16.26
C ARG A 223 10.08 -17.52 -15.93
N GLU A 224 9.77 -18.04 -14.74
CA GLU A 224 8.38 -18.25 -14.30
C GLU A 224 7.67 -16.91 -14.11
N ALA A 225 8.33 -15.95 -13.45
CA ALA A 225 7.83 -14.59 -13.26
C ALA A 225 7.69 -13.82 -14.58
N ASP A 226 8.64 -13.94 -15.51
CA ASP A 226 8.54 -13.35 -16.86
C ASP A 226 7.27 -13.84 -17.58
N ARG A 227 7.03 -15.16 -17.57
CA ARG A 227 5.97 -15.81 -18.34
C ARG A 227 4.58 -15.57 -17.74
N VAL A 228 4.45 -15.62 -16.42
CA VAL A 228 3.20 -15.28 -15.73
C VAL A 228 2.95 -13.78 -15.86
N GLY A 229 3.96 -12.93 -15.65
CA GLY A 229 3.87 -11.48 -15.74
C GLY A 229 3.44 -11.00 -17.12
N PHE A 230 4.04 -11.53 -18.18
CA PHE A 230 3.62 -11.29 -19.57
C PHE A 230 2.16 -11.72 -19.81
N GLY A 231 1.76 -12.87 -19.28
CA GLY A 231 0.39 -13.38 -19.39
C GLY A 231 -0.65 -12.57 -18.63
N VAL A 232 -0.30 -12.02 -17.46
CA VAL A 232 -1.16 -11.14 -16.66
C VAL A 232 -1.25 -9.75 -17.31
N MET A 233 -0.11 -9.21 -17.76
CA MET A 233 -0.02 -7.91 -18.44
C MET A 233 -0.87 -7.86 -19.72
N THR A 234 -0.73 -8.85 -20.59
CA THR A 234 -1.52 -8.93 -21.84
C THR A 234 -3.01 -9.18 -21.57
N GLN A 235 -3.35 -10.00 -20.58
CA GLN A 235 -4.74 -10.18 -20.14
C GLN A 235 -5.37 -8.91 -19.53
N ALA A 236 -4.56 -8.04 -18.92
CA ALA A 236 -4.97 -6.73 -18.42
C ALA A 236 -5.13 -5.66 -19.52
N GLY A 237 -4.80 -5.98 -20.78
CA GLY A 237 -4.93 -5.08 -21.91
C GLY A 237 -3.76 -4.11 -22.13
N PHE A 238 -2.56 -4.42 -21.63
CA PHE A 238 -1.33 -3.68 -21.93
C PHE A 238 -0.57 -4.31 -23.10
N GLU A 239 0.17 -3.49 -23.86
CA GLU A 239 0.86 -3.93 -25.08
C GLU A 239 2.10 -4.80 -24.76
N ALA A 240 2.14 -6.02 -25.32
CA ALA A 240 3.18 -7.03 -25.08
C ALA A 240 4.62 -6.51 -25.29
N GLN A 241 4.78 -5.55 -26.19
CA GLN A 241 6.02 -4.86 -26.53
C GLN A 241 6.63 -4.12 -25.33
N GLY A 242 5.83 -3.72 -24.33
CA GLY A 242 6.33 -3.10 -23.10
C GLY A 242 7.31 -3.99 -22.32
N PHE A 243 7.11 -5.32 -22.35
CA PHE A 243 8.02 -6.28 -21.71
C PHE A 243 9.39 -6.31 -22.41
N VAL A 244 9.40 -6.34 -23.75
CA VAL A 244 10.63 -6.35 -24.55
C VAL A 244 11.34 -4.98 -24.51
N GLY A 245 10.59 -3.88 -24.59
CA GLY A 245 11.14 -2.52 -24.48
C GLY A 245 11.80 -2.26 -23.12
N MET A 246 11.20 -2.72 -22.02
CA MET A 246 11.81 -2.64 -20.69
C MET A 246 13.07 -3.51 -20.59
N PHE A 247 13.06 -4.72 -21.17
CA PHE A 247 14.25 -5.58 -21.24
C PHE A 247 15.39 -4.97 -22.06
N ASP A 248 15.10 -4.35 -23.22
CA ASP A 248 16.11 -3.67 -24.03
C ASP A 248 16.69 -2.45 -23.28
N LYS A 249 15.86 -1.68 -22.56
CA LYS A 249 16.34 -0.60 -21.69
C LYS A 249 17.25 -1.11 -20.58
N LEU A 250 16.88 -2.21 -19.91
CA LEU A 250 17.70 -2.85 -18.89
C LEU A 250 19.01 -3.42 -19.46
N GLN A 251 18.99 -3.96 -20.67
CA GLN A 251 20.21 -4.44 -21.34
C GLN A 251 21.13 -3.29 -21.76
N GLN A 252 20.58 -2.18 -22.27
CA GLN A 252 21.34 -0.96 -22.58
C GLN A 252 21.96 -0.36 -21.31
N ALA A 253 21.17 -0.27 -20.23
CA ALA A 253 21.62 0.15 -18.91
C ALA A 253 22.78 -0.72 -18.39
N ALA A 254 22.70 -2.05 -18.52
CA ALA A 254 23.79 -2.96 -18.17
C ALA A 254 25.07 -2.69 -18.97
N ARG A 255 24.97 -2.61 -20.31
CA ARG A 255 26.11 -2.34 -21.22
C ARG A 255 26.81 -1.01 -20.93
N LEU A 256 26.07 -0.01 -20.45
CA LEU A 256 26.60 1.32 -20.12
C LEU A 256 27.16 1.42 -18.69
N ASN A 257 27.01 0.37 -17.87
CA ASN A 257 27.33 0.41 -16.43
C ASN A 257 27.83 -0.93 -15.90
N ASP A 258 29.01 -1.34 -16.37
CA ASP A 258 29.72 -2.59 -16.05
C ASP A 258 30.11 -2.73 -14.54
N SER A 259 29.78 -1.74 -13.71
CA SER A 259 29.99 -1.74 -12.26
C SER A 259 28.93 -2.51 -11.45
N GLY A 260 27.84 -2.96 -12.11
CA GLY A 260 26.71 -3.60 -11.43
C GLY A 260 25.81 -2.66 -10.62
N ALA A 261 25.97 -1.33 -10.77
CA ALA A 261 25.27 -0.31 -9.98
C ALA A 261 23.78 -0.09 -10.35
N TYR A 262 23.12 -1.05 -11.00
CA TYR A 262 21.66 -1.08 -11.19
C TYR A 262 21.03 -2.07 -10.19
N PRO A 263 20.32 -1.61 -9.12
CA PRO A 263 19.79 -2.50 -8.09
C PRO A 263 18.87 -3.60 -8.65
N TYR A 264 17.98 -3.27 -9.59
CA TYR A 264 17.05 -4.22 -10.19
C TYR A 264 17.76 -5.40 -10.86
N LEU A 265 18.87 -5.15 -11.57
CA LEU A 265 19.62 -6.19 -12.27
C LEU A 265 20.45 -7.09 -11.33
N ARG A 266 20.56 -6.73 -10.04
CA ARG A 266 21.19 -7.59 -9.03
C ARG A 266 20.19 -8.61 -8.47
N SER A 267 18.94 -8.21 -8.17
CA SER A 267 17.89 -9.15 -7.75
C SER A 267 17.24 -9.90 -8.92
N HIS A 268 17.21 -9.31 -10.11
CA HIS A 268 16.61 -9.86 -11.33
C HIS A 268 17.66 -9.94 -12.47
N PRO A 269 18.56 -10.95 -12.48
CA PRO A 269 19.58 -11.08 -13.51
C PRO A 269 18.97 -11.29 -14.90
N LEU A 270 19.06 -10.28 -15.75
CA LEU A 270 18.59 -10.32 -17.14
C LEU A 270 19.57 -11.14 -18.01
N THR A 271 19.05 -12.14 -18.72
CA THR A 271 19.85 -13.02 -19.58
C THR A 271 19.37 -12.96 -21.02
N THR A 272 20.24 -13.29 -21.98
CA THR A 272 19.87 -13.43 -23.40
C THR A 272 18.77 -14.48 -23.62
N GLU A 273 18.73 -15.53 -22.78
CA GLU A 273 17.68 -16.54 -22.74
C GLU A 273 16.30 -15.93 -22.42
N ARG A 274 16.19 -15.10 -21.37
CA ARG A 274 14.95 -14.41 -21.00
C ARG A 274 14.48 -13.43 -22.07
N ILE A 275 15.42 -12.70 -22.67
CA ILE A 275 15.12 -11.76 -23.76
C ILE A 275 14.60 -12.49 -24.99
N ALA A 276 15.23 -13.60 -25.37
CA ALA A 276 14.76 -14.44 -26.48
C ALA A 276 13.37 -15.06 -26.19
N ASP A 277 13.11 -15.50 -24.95
CA ASP A 277 11.80 -16.01 -24.52
C ASP A 277 10.71 -14.92 -24.67
N MET A 278 10.94 -13.70 -24.18
CA MET A 278 9.98 -12.61 -24.31
C MET A 278 9.81 -12.11 -25.75
N GLN A 279 10.89 -12.02 -26.54
CA GLN A 279 10.81 -11.71 -27.96
C GLN A 279 10.03 -12.78 -28.75
N SER A 280 10.18 -14.06 -28.40
CA SER A 280 9.42 -15.17 -29.03
C SER A 280 7.91 -15.16 -28.74
N ARG A 281 7.45 -14.34 -27.79
CA ARG A 281 6.04 -14.20 -27.40
C ARG A 281 5.34 -13.01 -28.07
N LEU A 282 6.08 -12.13 -28.75
CA LEU A 282 5.47 -11.07 -29.53
C LEU A 282 4.73 -11.67 -30.75
N PRO A 283 3.63 -11.04 -31.21
CA PRO A 283 2.94 -11.46 -32.43
C PRO A 283 3.88 -11.51 -33.64
N LEU A 284 3.67 -12.47 -34.55
CA LEU A 284 4.45 -12.58 -35.78
C LEU A 284 4.36 -11.28 -36.60
N GLY A 285 5.51 -10.68 -36.91
CA GLY A 285 5.61 -9.40 -37.60
C GLY A 285 5.56 -8.17 -36.69
N ALA A 286 5.48 -8.32 -35.36
CA ALA A 286 5.59 -7.21 -34.43
C ALA A 286 6.99 -6.55 -34.52
N PRO A 287 7.08 -5.21 -34.60
CA PRO A 287 8.35 -4.50 -34.53
C PRO A 287 9.03 -4.79 -33.18
N HIS A 288 10.25 -5.31 -33.22
CA HIS A 288 10.98 -5.74 -32.02
C HIS A 288 11.35 -4.54 -31.12
N SER A 289 11.62 -3.40 -31.74
CA SER A 289 11.84 -2.12 -31.07
C SER A 289 10.88 -1.07 -31.63
N VAL A 290 9.82 -0.75 -30.90
CA VAL A 290 9.07 0.49 -31.09
C VAL A 290 9.78 1.57 -30.28
N GLU A 291 10.15 2.69 -30.90
CA GLU A 291 10.52 3.87 -30.13
C GLU A 291 9.24 4.42 -29.48
N VAL A 292 8.99 4.04 -28.22
CA VAL A 292 7.74 4.39 -27.54
C VAL A 292 7.79 5.86 -27.13
N VAL A 293 7.27 6.72 -28.01
CA VAL A 293 7.05 8.14 -27.75
C VAL A 293 6.07 8.27 -26.58
N PRO A 294 6.49 8.84 -25.42
CA PRO A 294 5.61 8.93 -24.27
C PRO A 294 4.41 9.83 -24.55
N GLY A 295 3.22 9.47 -24.07
CA GLY A 295 2.07 10.39 -24.04
C GLY A 295 2.30 11.55 -23.06
N MET A 296 1.62 12.68 -23.24
CA MET A 296 1.76 13.88 -22.38
C MET A 296 1.59 13.52 -20.90
N THR A 297 0.51 12.82 -20.56
CA THR A 297 0.25 12.29 -19.20
C THR A 297 1.44 11.52 -18.63
N HIS A 298 2.09 10.64 -19.42
CA HIS A 298 3.24 9.88 -18.94
C HIS A 298 4.44 10.81 -18.67
N ALA A 299 4.82 11.64 -19.64
CA ALA A 299 5.97 12.55 -19.52
C ALA A 299 5.85 13.55 -18.35
N MET A 300 4.63 14.01 -18.06
CA MET A 300 4.33 14.86 -16.88
C MET A 300 4.56 14.12 -15.55
N LEU A 301 4.22 12.83 -15.50
CA LEU A 301 4.36 12.00 -14.30
C LEU A 301 5.81 11.48 -14.12
N THR A 302 6.51 11.18 -15.21
CA THR A 302 7.97 11.01 -15.24
C THR A 302 8.67 12.26 -14.67
N ALA A 303 8.23 13.47 -15.05
CA ALA A 303 8.75 14.72 -14.50
C ALA A 303 8.40 14.88 -13.01
N ARG A 304 7.17 14.57 -12.59
CA ARG A 304 6.75 14.56 -11.17
C ARG A 304 7.65 13.66 -10.32
N ALA A 305 7.88 12.42 -10.78
CA ALA A 305 8.77 11.47 -10.11
C ALA A 305 10.20 12.01 -10.00
N ARG A 306 10.77 12.55 -11.08
CA ARG A 306 12.12 13.16 -11.07
C ARG A 306 12.25 14.37 -10.14
N VAL A 307 11.23 15.22 -10.04
CA VAL A 307 11.20 16.37 -9.08
C VAL A 307 11.11 15.88 -7.63
N LEU A 308 10.29 14.86 -7.36
CA LEU A 308 10.13 14.27 -6.02
C LEU A 308 11.37 13.49 -5.56
N ALA A 309 12.07 12.82 -6.48
CA ALA A 309 13.32 12.08 -6.21
C ALA A 309 14.55 13.00 -6.05
N ASN A 310 14.49 14.23 -6.57
CA ASN A 310 15.57 15.20 -6.47
C ASN A 310 15.10 16.58 -5.97
N PRO A 311 14.73 16.69 -4.68
CA PRO A 311 14.22 17.94 -4.09
C PRO A 311 15.30 18.99 -3.79
N GLY A 312 16.57 18.77 -4.18
CA GLY A 312 17.67 19.69 -3.92
C GLY A 312 17.54 20.98 -4.74
N ALA A 313 17.80 22.14 -4.12
CA ALA A 313 17.48 23.45 -4.70
C ALA A 313 18.09 23.69 -6.10
N ASP A 314 19.31 23.20 -6.36
CA ASP A 314 19.96 23.32 -7.68
C ASP A 314 19.32 22.43 -8.75
N ALA A 315 18.84 21.24 -8.38
CA ALA A 315 18.06 20.40 -9.28
C ALA A 315 16.71 21.05 -9.62
N LEU A 316 16.05 21.67 -8.63
CA LEU A 316 14.81 22.43 -8.84
C LEU A 316 15.03 23.65 -9.74
N ARG A 317 16.14 24.39 -9.57
CA ARG A 317 16.57 25.45 -10.50
C ARG A 317 16.87 24.92 -11.91
N GLY A 318 17.45 23.72 -12.02
CA GLY A 318 17.71 23.05 -13.29
C GLY A 318 16.46 22.84 -14.15
N TRP A 319 15.31 22.50 -13.52
CA TRP A 319 14.03 22.40 -14.23
C TRP A 319 13.56 23.74 -14.81
N GLN A 320 13.72 24.84 -14.07
CA GLN A 320 13.40 26.18 -14.57
C GLN A 320 14.26 26.55 -15.78
N ALA A 321 15.57 26.29 -15.71
CA ALA A 321 16.49 26.52 -16.82
C ALA A 321 16.13 25.70 -18.08
N GLN A 322 15.70 24.45 -17.92
CA GLN A 322 15.21 23.62 -19.04
C GLN A 322 13.92 24.17 -19.65
N ALA A 323 12.97 24.63 -18.83
CA ALA A 323 11.72 25.19 -19.32
C ALA A 323 11.88 26.56 -19.99
N ASP A 324 12.79 27.41 -19.52
CA ASP A 324 13.06 28.70 -20.15
C ASP A 324 13.91 28.56 -21.45
N ASN A 325 14.64 27.44 -21.63
CA ASN A 325 15.35 27.08 -22.87
C ASN A 325 14.63 25.99 -23.70
N LEU A 326 13.30 25.92 -23.64
CA LEU A 326 12.49 24.91 -24.32
C LEU A 326 12.62 25.02 -25.86
N ALA A 327 13.00 23.93 -26.54
CA ALA A 327 13.24 23.95 -27.98
C ALA A 327 11.91 23.91 -28.79
N PRO A 328 11.69 24.79 -29.80
CA PRO A 328 10.41 24.85 -30.53
C PRO A 328 10.00 23.58 -31.28
N ASN A 329 10.98 22.75 -31.66
CA ASN A 329 10.81 21.49 -32.38
C ASN A 329 10.77 20.25 -31.46
N GLN A 330 10.74 20.44 -30.14
CA GLN A 330 10.69 19.36 -29.16
C GLN A 330 9.31 18.67 -29.17
N ALA A 331 9.26 17.34 -28.97
CA ALA A 331 8.00 16.59 -28.97
C ALA A 331 7.01 17.13 -27.90
N VAL A 332 5.73 17.25 -28.23
CA VAL A 332 4.69 17.88 -27.40
C VAL A 332 4.62 17.28 -25.99
N ALA A 333 4.72 15.95 -25.87
CA ALA A 333 4.77 15.28 -24.57
C ALA A 333 6.00 15.65 -23.74
N GLN A 334 7.17 15.77 -24.36
CA GLN A 334 8.39 16.21 -23.68
C GLN A 334 8.29 17.69 -23.26
N GLN A 335 7.66 18.55 -24.08
CA GLN A 335 7.35 19.93 -23.69
C GLN A 335 6.42 19.96 -22.45
N ALA A 336 5.35 19.17 -22.44
CA ALA A 336 4.44 19.06 -21.29
C ALA A 336 5.19 18.56 -20.03
N GLY A 337 6.03 17.54 -20.16
CA GLY A 337 6.88 17.04 -19.07
C GLY A 337 7.82 18.10 -18.49
N THR A 338 8.56 18.81 -19.33
CA THR A 338 9.48 19.88 -18.89
C THR A 338 8.73 21.04 -18.23
N LEU A 339 7.59 21.48 -18.77
CA LEU A 339 6.80 22.57 -18.19
C LEU A 339 6.11 22.18 -16.88
N TYR A 340 5.61 20.94 -16.77
CA TYR A 340 5.07 20.40 -15.51
C TYR A 340 6.14 20.31 -14.43
N GLY A 341 7.28 19.70 -14.75
CA GLY A 341 8.41 19.57 -13.82
C GLY A 341 8.92 20.93 -13.34
N ALA A 342 9.03 21.91 -14.23
CA ALA A 342 9.42 23.28 -13.88
C ALA A 342 8.38 23.99 -13.00
N ALA A 343 7.09 23.93 -13.32
CA ALA A 343 6.05 24.55 -12.51
C ALA A 343 6.01 23.96 -11.08
N MET A 344 6.13 22.64 -10.95
CA MET A 344 6.21 21.94 -9.67
C MET A 344 7.51 22.26 -8.89
N ALA A 345 8.66 22.24 -9.56
CA ALA A 345 9.96 22.49 -8.94
C ALA A 345 10.08 23.93 -8.42
N VAL A 346 9.62 24.90 -9.20
CA VAL A 346 9.64 26.32 -8.86
C VAL A 346 8.62 26.63 -7.74
N SER A 347 7.47 25.96 -7.71
CA SER A 347 6.54 26.02 -6.57
C SER A 347 7.17 25.49 -5.28
N ARG A 348 7.99 24.43 -5.36
CA ARG A 348 8.78 23.93 -4.21
C ARG A 348 9.87 24.90 -3.75
N LEU A 349 10.43 25.72 -4.65
CA LEU A 349 11.29 26.86 -4.34
C LEU A 349 10.54 28.08 -3.77
N ARG A 350 9.21 27.99 -3.62
CA ARG A 350 8.29 29.06 -3.14
C ARG A 350 8.15 30.28 -4.05
N ASP A 351 8.62 30.22 -5.29
CA ASP A 351 8.37 31.25 -6.29
C ASP A 351 7.01 31.01 -6.98
N ALA A 352 5.95 31.51 -6.37
CA ALA A 352 4.59 31.40 -6.92
C ALA A 352 4.43 32.12 -8.28
N ALA A 353 5.23 33.17 -8.56
CA ALA A 353 5.11 33.94 -9.80
C ALA A 353 5.68 33.16 -10.99
N GLN A 354 6.89 32.61 -10.86
CA GLN A 354 7.48 31.75 -11.91
C GLN A 354 6.74 30.41 -12.00
N ALA A 355 6.22 29.84 -10.89
CA ALA A 355 5.38 28.64 -10.95
C ALA A 355 4.13 28.86 -11.81
N ARG A 356 3.40 29.97 -11.58
CA ARG A 356 2.24 30.37 -12.40
C ARG A 356 2.61 30.65 -13.86
N LYS A 357 3.77 31.26 -14.13
CA LYS A 357 4.30 31.47 -15.51
C LYS A 357 4.47 30.13 -16.25
N GLN A 358 5.14 29.15 -15.64
CA GLN A 358 5.37 27.84 -16.29
C GLN A 358 4.06 27.03 -16.39
N PHE A 359 3.17 27.12 -15.40
CA PHE A 359 1.83 26.53 -15.44
C PHE A 359 0.97 27.10 -16.60
N ALA A 360 0.97 28.42 -16.81
CA ALA A 360 0.23 29.05 -17.91
C ALA A 360 0.81 28.72 -19.31
N ARG A 361 2.07 28.24 -19.39
CA ARG A 361 2.63 27.63 -20.60
C ARG A 361 2.16 26.19 -20.76
N LEU A 362 2.25 25.38 -19.70
CA LEU A 362 1.77 23.99 -19.67
C LEU A 362 0.31 23.88 -20.12
N GLN A 363 -0.56 24.74 -19.61
CA GLN A 363 -2.00 24.76 -19.92
C GLN A 363 -2.30 24.86 -21.43
N LYS A 364 -1.42 25.52 -22.20
CA LYS A 364 -1.55 25.64 -23.67
C LYS A 364 -1.06 24.39 -24.41
N VAL A 365 -0.08 23.69 -23.86
CA VAL A 365 0.52 22.49 -24.47
C VAL A 365 -0.38 21.27 -24.28
N VAL A 366 -1.05 21.14 -23.13
CA VAL A 366 -1.88 19.97 -22.81
C VAL A 366 -3.33 20.07 -23.28
N ALA A 367 -3.75 21.18 -23.89
CA ALA A 367 -5.16 21.57 -24.05
C ALA A 367 -6.05 20.49 -24.71
N ASP A 368 -5.50 19.71 -25.63
CA ASP A 368 -6.23 18.71 -26.43
C ASP A 368 -6.18 17.27 -25.86
N ASP A 369 -5.50 17.03 -24.72
CA ASP A 369 -5.47 15.74 -24.01
C ASP A 369 -6.23 15.85 -22.67
N PRO A 370 -7.45 15.28 -22.55
CA PRO A 370 -8.27 15.41 -21.35
C PRO A 370 -7.65 14.86 -20.05
N GLU A 371 -6.77 13.87 -20.13
CA GLU A 371 -6.11 13.32 -18.93
C GLU A 371 -4.88 14.17 -18.58
N ALA A 372 -4.10 14.64 -19.56
CA ALA A 372 -3.05 15.64 -19.29
C ALA A 372 -3.63 16.94 -18.74
N VAL A 373 -4.82 17.37 -19.20
CA VAL A 373 -5.59 18.48 -18.61
C VAL A 373 -5.93 18.19 -17.14
N ARG A 374 -6.32 16.96 -16.78
CA ARG A 374 -6.58 16.58 -15.37
C ARG A 374 -5.30 16.65 -14.52
N GLN A 375 -4.22 16.02 -14.96
CA GLN A 375 -2.93 16.03 -14.27
C GLN A 375 -2.41 17.46 -14.08
N MET A 376 -2.59 18.33 -15.09
CA MET A 376 -2.28 19.75 -15.03
C MET A 376 -3.16 20.49 -14.01
N ARG A 377 -4.49 20.29 -14.00
CA ARG A 377 -5.40 20.93 -13.04
C ARG A 377 -5.05 20.59 -11.59
N TRP A 378 -4.69 19.33 -11.30
CA TRP A 378 -4.20 18.93 -9.97
C TRP A 378 -2.96 19.73 -9.55
N LEU A 379 -1.95 19.82 -10.42
CA LEU A 379 -0.76 20.66 -10.16
C LEU A 379 -1.12 22.14 -10.00
N GLY A 380 -2.10 22.65 -10.75
CA GLY A 380 -2.59 24.03 -10.60
C GLY A 380 -3.11 24.31 -9.19
N VAL A 381 -3.94 23.42 -8.65
CA VAL A 381 -4.44 23.53 -7.28
C VAL A 381 -3.30 23.39 -6.26
N GLU A 382 -2.35 22.46 -6.45
CA GLU A 382 -1.17 22.33 -5.59
C GLU A 382 -0.33 23.61 -5.52
N ILE A 383 -0.07 24.26 -6.67
CA ILE A 383 0.68 25.52 -6.75
C ILE A 383 -0.02 26.64 -5.97
N GLU A 384 -1.34 26.76 -6.11
CA GLU A 384 -2.14 27.83 -5.50
C GLU A 384 -2.31 27.63 -3.98
N LEU A 385 -2.47 26.40 -3.51
CA LEU A 385 -2.42 26.06 -2.09
C LEU A 385 -1.03 26.29 -1.50
N ALA A 386 0.04 25.97 -2.24
CA ALA A 386 1.42 26.17 -1.80
C ALA A 386 1.86 27.64 -1.74
N ALA A 387 1.24 28.52 -2.53
CA ALA A 387 1.50 29.96 -2.57
C ALA A 387 0.94 30.73 -1.36
N ARG A 388 -0.24 30.34 -0.86
CA ARG A 388 -0.92 30.94 0.32
C ARG A 388 -1.19 32.46 0.25
N ASP A 389 -1.23 33.03 -0.95
CA ASP A 389 -1.54 34.44 -1.24
C ASP A 389 -3.00 34.68 -1.68
N ARG A 390 -3.81 33.61 -1.77
CA ARG A 390 -5.23 33.65 -2.17
C ARG A 390 -6.17 33.95 -1.01
N SER A 391 -7.21 34.74 -1.26
CA SER A 391 -8.30 34.97 -0.29
C SER A 391 -9.24 33.75 -0.18
N ARG A 392 -9.98 33.61 0.93
CA ARG A 392 -10.91 32.47 1.16
C ARG A 392 -11.84 32.16 -0.04
N PRO A 393 -12.52 33.13 -0.69
CA PRO A 393 -13.33 32.85 -1.88
C PRO A 393 -12.52 32.33 -3.08
N GLN A 394 -11.27 32.79 -3.24
CA GLN A 394 -10.38 32.32 -4.31
C GLN A 394 -9.86 30.91 -4.03
N VAL A 395 -9.60 30.55 -2.76
CA VAL A 395 -9.23 29.20 -2.35
C VAL A 395 -10.38 28.22 -2.62
N LEU A 396 -11.62 28.58 -2.26
CA LEU A 396 -12.80 27.76 -2.55
C LEU A 396 -13.03 27.59 -4.06
N ALA A 397 -12.78 28.64 -4.86
CA ALA A 397 -12.87 28.59 -6.32
C ALA A 397 -11.82 27.68 -6.99
N LEU A 398 -10.80 27.17 -6.26
CA LEU A 398 -9.88 26.16 -6.81
C LEU A 398 -10.59 24.83 -7.10
N ALA A 399 -11.65 24.49 -6.37
CA ALA A 399 -12.35 23.21 -6.51
C ALA A 399 -12.99 23.05 -7.91
N SER A 400 -13.63 24.10 -8.44
CA SER A 400 -14.23 24.04 -9.77
C SER A 400 -13.19 23.87 -10.89
N SER A 401 -11.93 24.27 -10.66
CA SER A 401 -10.84 24.06 -11.65
C SER A 401 -10.52 22.57 -11.88
N VAL A 402 -10.64 21.74 -10.84
CA VAL A 402 -10.54 20.27 -10.92
C VAL A 402 -11.89 19.59 -11.20
N GLY A 403 -12.97 20.36 -11.34
CA GLY A 403 -14.32 19.84 -11.62
C GLY A 403 -15.10 19.42 -10.37
N LEU A 404 -14.67 19.87 -9.19
CA LEU A 404 -15.32 19.57 -7.92
C LEU A 404 -16.30 20.68 -7.51
N ASP A 405 -17.50 20.25 -7.13
CA ASP A 405 -18.41 21.03 -6.29
C ASP A 405 -18.14 20.67 -4.82
N LEU A 406 -18.06 21.67 -3.96
CA LEU A 406 -17.89 21.49 -2.50
C LEU A 406 -19.21 21.67 -1.73
N ALA A 407 -20.21 22.31 -2.34
CA ALA A 407 -21.53 22.54 -1.75
C ALA A 407 -22.45 21.32 -1.95
N ASN A 408 -22.31 20.61 -3.06
CA ASN A 408 -22.93 19.30 -3.28
C ASN A 408 -21.90 18.19 -3.08
N PRO A 409 -22.10 17.24 -2.14
CA PRO A 409 -21.22 16.09 -2.01
C PRO A 409 -21.33 15.22 -3.28
N ALA A 410 -20.29 15.28 -4.12
CA ALA A 410 -20.16 14.40 -5.27
C ALA A 410 -20.20 12.93 -4.81
N ALA A 411 -20.85 12.06 -5.59
CA ALA A 411 -20.90 10.63 -5.28
C ALA A 411 -19.46 10.10 -5.11
N ALA A 412 -19.08 9.71 -3.89
CA ALA A 412 -17.67 9.47 -3.54
C ALA A 412 -17.01 8.36 -4.39
N ALA A 413 -17.81 7.44 -4.94
CA ALA A 413 -17.38 6.42 -5.89
C ALA A 413 -16.89 6.97 -7.26
N ALA A 414 -17.12 8.24 -7.57
CA ALA A 414 -16.68 8.92 -8.79
C ALA A 414 -15.44 9.82 -8.58
N LEU A 415 -14.99 10.03 -7.34
CA LEU A 415 -13.81 10.83 -7.04
C LEU A 415 -12.54 9.97 -7.18
N ARG A 416 -11.52 10.49 -7.89
CA ARG A 416 -10.17 9.90 -7.80
C ARG A 416 -9.49 10.38 -6.52
N ARG A 417 -8.51 9.62 -6.06
CA ARG A 417 -7.80 9.90 -4.80
C ARG A 417 -7.15 11.30 -4.75
N PRO A 418 -6.56 11.86 -5.83
CA PRO A 418 -6.03 13.22 -5.80
C PRO A 418 -7.13 14.27 -5.61
N ASP A 419 -8.29 14.11 -6.27
CA ASP A 419 -9.44 15.00 -6.11
C ASP A 419 -9.92 15.02 -4.65
N LEU A 420 -10.10 13.84 -4.06
CA LEU A 420 -10.50 13.63 -2.66
C LEU A 420 -9.55 14.31 -1.64
N LEU A 421 -8.25 14.32 -1.93
CA LEU A 421 -7.24 14.90 -1.05
C LEU A 421 -6.99 16.40 -1.33
N LEU A 422 -7.31 16.89 -2.52
CA LEU A 422 -7.30 18.32 -2.85
C LEU A 422 -8.50 19.06 -2.24
N GLN A 423 -9.72 18.49 -2.25
CA GLN A 423 -10.87 19.09 -1.55
C GLN A 423 -10.59 19.26 -0.04
N ALA A 424 -9.85 18.34 0.59
CA ALA A 424 -9.48 18.41 2.01
C ALA A 424 -8.52 19.56 2.30
N GLN A 425 -7.51 19.75 1.44
CA GLN A 425 -6.59 20.87 1.54
C GLN A 425 -7.29 22.21 1.28
N ILE A 426 -8.20 22.28 0.29
CA ILE A 426 -9.01 23.46 0.00
C ILE A 426 -9.91 23.80 1.21
N ALA A 427 -10.63 22.84 1.78
CA ALA A 427 -11.48 23.04 2.95
C ALA A 427 -10.68 23.53 4.16
N MET A 428 -9.53 22.89 4.44
CA MET A 428 -8.64 23.25 5.55
C MET A 428 -8.01 24.65 5.38
N GLN A 429 -7.64 25.06 4.16
CA GLN A 429 -7.09 26.39 3.90
C GLN A 429 -8.18 27.48 3.81
N ALA A 430 -9.41 27.13 3.40
CA ALA A 430 -10.54 28.04 3.43
C ALA A 430 -11.04 28.30 4.85
N GLY A 431 -11.10 27.27 5.72
CA GLY A 431 -11.61 27.40 7.08
C GLY A 431 -13.08 27.85 7.10
N GLN A 432 -13.96 27.02 6.54
CA GLN A 432 -15.41 27.23 6.51
C GLN A 432 -16.12 25.92 6.87
N ASP A 433 -16.87 25.93 7.97
CA ASP A 433 -17.34 24.70 8.63
C ASP A 433 -18.23 23.82 7.73
N GLY A 434 -19.23 24.40 7.05
CA GLY A 434 -20.10 23.63 6.14
C GLY A 434 -19.39 23.02 4.92
N VAL A 435 -18.24 23.58 4.52
CA VAL A 435 -17.37 22.98 3.48
C VAL A 435 -16.52 21.86 4.07
N MET A 436 -16.03 22.04 5.30
CA MET A 436 -15.37 20.99 6.07
C MET A 436 -16.30 19.79 6.34
N ASP A 437 -17.57 20.01 6.67
CA ASP A 437 -18.57 18.95 6.88
C ASP A 437 -18.86 18.14 5.61
N SER A 438 -19.02 18.83 4.47
CA SER A 438 -19.19 18.20 3.15
C SER A 438 -18.00 17.33 2.78
N VAL A 439 -16.78 17.85 2.95
CA VAL A 439 -15.54 17.12 2.64
C VAL A 439 -15.25 15.99 3.64
N ALA A 440 -15.62 16.15 4.91
CA ALA A 440 -15.54 15.08 5.91
C ALA A 440 -16.45 13.90 5.54
N GLN A 441 -17.67 14.15 5.05
CA GLN A 441 -18.57 13.11 4.56
C GLN A 441 -17.99 12.37 3.33
N ASN A 442 -17.43 13.10 2.37
CA ASN A 442 -16.75 12.50 1.21
C ASN A 442 -15.56 11.60 1.64
N LEU A 443 -14.74 12.07 2.59
CA LEU A 443 -13.64 11.30 3.17
C LEU A 443 -14.14 10.05 3.92
N GLN A 444 -15.20 10.17 4.73
CA GLN A 444 -15.83 9.02 5.39
C GLN A 444 -16.30 7.97 4.38
N SER A 445 -16.97 8.39 3.30
CA SER A 445 -17.48 7.49 2.26
C SER A 445 -16.37 6.79 1.49
N TRP A 446 -15.25 7.47 1.22
CA TRP A 446 -14.04 6.84 0.68
C TRP A 446 -13.46 5.80 1.65
N LEU A 447 -13.33 6.15 2.93
CA LEU A 447 -12.71 5.30 3.95
C LEU A 447 -13.53 4.06 4.32
N VAL A 448 -14.81 3.98 3.94
CA VAL A 448 -15.61 2.73 4.01
C VAL A 448 -15.11 1.68 3.02
N SER A 449 -14.70 2.08 1.81
CA SER A 449 -14.15 1.16 0.79
C SER A 449 -12.63 1.09 0.78
N GLN A 450 -11.95 2.14 1.26
CA GLN A 450 -10.49 2.28 1.33
C GLN A 450 -9.98 2.54 2.77
N PRO A 451 -10.30 1.68 3.76
CA PRO A 451 -9.92 1.90 5.16
C PRO A 451 -8.40 1.90 5.42
N GLN A 452 -7.60 1.45 4.44
CA GLN A 452 -6.14 1.44 4.47
C GLN A 452 -5.49 2.75 3.98
N ASP A 453 -6.29 3.76 3.61
CA ASP A 453 -5.80 5.07 3.18
C ASP A 453 -5.44 5.97 4.37
N ALA A 454 -4.21 5.82 4.85
CA ALA A 454 -3.69 6.56 6.00
C ALA A 454 -3.72 8.09 5.81
N LEU A 455 -3.54 8.59 4.58
CA LEU A 455 -3.54 10.02 4.30
C LEU A 455 -4.97 10.60 4.28
N ALA A 456 -5.95 9.86 3.75
CA ALA A 456 -7.36 10.24 3.87
C ALA A 456 -7.81 10.28 5.35
N TRP A 457 -7.38 9.31 6.18
CA TRP A 457 -7.61 9.37 7.64
C TRP A 457 -6.96 10.59 8.30
N GLN A 458 -5.72 10.95 7.93
CA GLN A 458 -5.02 12.13 8.45
C GLN A 458 -5.73 13.45 8.10
N TRP A 459 -6.26 13.57 6.88
CA TRP A 459 -7.05 14.74 6.49
C TRP A 459 -8.40 14.80 7.20
N LEU A 460 -9.09 13.67 7.37
CA LEU A 460 -10.32 13.59 8.14
C LEU A 460 -10.10 13.98 9.62
N ALA A 461 -9.01 13.50 10.22
CA ALA A 461 -8.59 13.89 11.56
C ALA A 461 -8.29 15.39 11.67
N SER A 462 -7.61 15.96 10.67
CA SER A 462 -7.27 17.39 10.61
C SER A 462 -8.50 18.28 10.52
N ILE A 463 -9.50 17.87 9.74
CA ILE A 463 -10.80 18.56 9.64
C ILE A 463 -11.54 18.52 10.98
N TYR A 464 -11.67 17.35 11.60
CA TYR A 464 -12.31 17.24 12.92
C TYR A 464 -11.56 18.04 14.00
N ALA A 465 -10.23 18.13 13.94
CA ALA A 465 -9.45 18.96 14.84
C ALA A 465 -9.74 20.46 14.65
N ALA A 466 -9.81 20.93 13.40
CA ALA A 466 -10.17 22.32 13.09
C ALA A 466 -11.60 22.68 13.55
N GLN A 467 -12.54 21.74 13.42
CA GLN A 467 -13.93 21.87 13.89
C GLN A 467 -14.09 21.63 15.42
N ASN A 468 -13.00 21.50 16.18
CA ASN A 468 -13.00 21.16 17.61
C ASN A 468 -13.64 19.80 17.99
N GLN A 469 -13.96 18.94 17.01
CA GLN A 469 -14.49 17.57 17.17
C GLN A 469 -13.40 16.58 17.63
N SER A 470 -12.70 16.96 18.70
CA SER A 470 -11.48 16.35 19.24
C SER A 470 -11.51 14.83 19.46
N LEU A 471 -12.63 14.23 19.86
CA LEU A 471 -12.74 12.77 20.01
C LEU A 471 -12.71 12.04 18.65
N ARG A 472 -13.39 12.60 17.64
CA ARG A 472 -13.39 12.10 16.26
C ARG A 472 -12.05 12.31 15.59
N ALA A 473 -11.38 13.42 15.88
CA ALA A 473 -10.00 13.67 15.45
C ALA A 473 -9.06 12.58 15.97
N LEU A 474 -9.00 12.36 17.29
CA LEU A 474 -8.15 11.32 17.91
C LEU A 474 -8.48 9.90 17.42
N ARG A 475 -9.77 9.61 17.17
CA ARG A 475 -10.21 8.35 16.55
C ARG A 475 -9.69 8.20 15.12
N ALA A 476 -9.81 9.23 14.27
CA ALA A 476 -9.31 9.20 12.90
C ALA A 476 -7.76 9.16 12.84
N GLU A 477 -7.07 9.80 13.78
CA GLU A 477 -5.61 9.64 13.94
C GLU A 477 -5.23 8.20 14.32
N ALA A 478 -6.03 7.52 15.15
CA ALA A 478 -5.78 6.11 15.48
C ALA A 478 -5.93 5.20 14.26
N GLU A 479 -6.99 5.37 13.46
CA GLU A 479 -7.18 4.59 12.22
C GLU A 479 -6.09 4.88 11.18
N ALA A 480 -5.59 6.13 11.07
CA ALA A 480 -4.43 6.45 10.25
C ALA A 480 -3.18 5.64 10.65
N ARG A 481 -2.98 5.39 11.95
CA ARG A 481 -1.88 4.56 12.48
C ARG A 481 -2.11 3.08 12.24
N VAL A 482 -3.35 2.59 12.36
CA VAL A 482 -3.73 1.22 11.97
C VAL A 482 -3.44 0.95 10.49
N ALA A 483 -3.77 1.90 9.61
CA ALA A 483 -3.49 1.84 8.17
C ALA A 483 -1.99 1.84 7.80
N GLN A 484 -1.12 2.21 8.76
CA GLN A 484 0.35 2.16 8.69
C GLN A 484 0.95 1.01 9.54
N LEU A 485 0.12 0.09 10.05
CA LEU A 485 0.49 -1.02 10.94
C LEU A 485 1.13 -0.59 12.29
N ASP A 486 0.97 0.67 12.68
CA ASP A 486 1.54 1.27 13.89
C ASP A 486 0.57 1.16 15.07
N TYR A 487 0.24 -0.08 15.46
CA TYR A 487 -0.79 -0.35 16.48
C TYR A 487 -0.46 0.25 17.86
N ALA A 488 0.82 0.44 18.19
CA ALA A 488 1.24 1.17 19.38
C ALA A 488 0.75 2.64 19.35
N GLY A 489 1.11 3.37 18.28
CA GLY A 489 0.67 4.75 18.08
C GLY A 489 -0.84 4.89 17.99
N ALA A 490 -1.54 3.90 17.40
CA ALA A 490 -3.00 3.85 17.38
C ALA A 490 -3.62 3.74 18.78
N LEU A 491 -3.09 2.85 19.63
CA LEU A 491 -3.55 2.71 21.01
C LEU A 491 -3.34 3.97 21.83
N ASP A 492 -2.24 4.69 21.63
CA ASP A 492 -1.95 5.91 22.38
C ASP A 492 -2.91 7.06 22.01
N ARG A 493 -3.35 7.15 20.75
CA ARG A 493 -4.42 8.10 20.35
C ARG A 493 -5.79 7.73 20.95
N LEU A 494 -6.13 6.44 21.02
CA LEU A 494 -7.38 6.00 21.65
C LEU A 494 -7.35 6.16 23.18
N LYS A 495 -6.21 5.95 23.85
CA LYS A 495 -6.04 6.29 25.28
C LYS A 495 -6.27 7.77 25.52
N ALA A 496 -5.62 8.65 24.74
CA ALA A 496 -5.80 10.09 24.85
C ALA A 496 -7.27 10.52 24.65
N ALA A 497 -8.02 9.85 23.77
CA ALA A 497 -9.45 10.08 23.61
C ALA A 497 -10.27 9.63 24.84
N GLN A 498 -9.93 8.49 25.46
CA GLN A 498 -10.56 8.04 26.72
C GLN A 498 -10.21 8.93 27.91
N ASP A 499 -8.97 9.41 28.00
CA ASP A 499 -8.53 10.31 29.06
C ASP A 499 -9.24 11.67 28.93
N ARG A 500 -9.43 12.15 27.69
CA ARG A 500 -10.23 13.35 27.39
C ARG A 500 -11.71 13.16 27.73
N LEU A 501 -12.31 12.00 27.43
CA LEU A 501 -13.68 11.67 27.84
C LEU A 501 -13.83 11.71 29.38
N ARG A 502 -12.85 11.17 30.13
CA ARG A 502 -12.86 11.26 31.60
C ARG A 502 -12.69 12.70 32.11
N ALA A 503 -11.83 13.50 31.46
CA ALA A 503 -11.58 14.89 31.85
C ALA A 503 -12.73 15.85 31.52
N ALA A 504 -13.56 15.54 30.51
CA ALA A 504 -14.75 16.32 30.15
C ALA A 504 -15.94 16.09 31.11
N GLY A 505 -15.89 15.06 31.96
CA GLY A 505 -17.03 14.58 32.72
C GLY A 505 -18.02 13.79 31.86
N ALA A 506 -19.21 13.52 32.40
CA ALA A 506 -20.29 12.92 31.62
C ALA A 506 -20.89 13.99 30.68
N SER A 507 -20.54 13.91 29.39
CA SER A 507 -21.28 14.64 28.35
C SER A 507 -22.62 13.96 28.14
N ASP A 508 -23.73 14.71 28.29
CA ASP A 508 -25.08 14.25 27.95
C ASP A 508 -25.34 14.16 26.44
N SER A 509 -24.32 14.42 25.59
CA SER A 509 -24.46 14.34 24.14
C SER A 509 -24.43 12.87 23.67
N SER A 510 -25.51 12.47 23.00
CA SER A 510 -25.64 11.13 22.41
C SER A 510 -24.57 10.82 21.36
N ALA A 511 -24.01 11.85 20.71
CA ALA A 511 -22.89 11.72 19.79
C ALA A 511 -21.60 11.31 20.51
N ASP A 512 -21.29 11.91 21.67
CA ASP A 512 -20.11 11.55 22.46
C ASP A 512 -20.23 10.13 23.04
N HIS A 513 -21.43 9.71 23.44
CA HIS A 513 -21.68 8.32 23.86
C HIS A 513 -21.41 7.31 22.73
N ILE A 514 -21.81 7.61 21.49
CA ILE A 514 -21.56 6.76 20.32
C ILE A 514 -20.06 6.69 20.03
N ASP A 515 -19.38 7.84 19.92
CA ASP A 515 -17.93 7.86 19.65
C ASP A 515 -17.13 7.21 20.80
N ALA A 516 -17.51 7.38 22.07
CA ALA A 516 -16.89 6.71 23.21
C ALA A 516 -17.00 5.17 23.14
N SER A 517 -18.19 4.65 22.78
CA SER A 517 -18.43 3.22 22.60
C SER A 517 -17.58 2.62 21.46
N ILE A 518 -17.44 3.37 20.36
CA ILE A 518 -16.59 2.97 19.24
C ILE A 518 -15.11 3.03 19.63
N ILE A 519 -14.67 4.07 20.34
CA ILE A 519 -13.29 4.23 20.82
C ILE A 519 -12.87 3.05 21.70
N ASP A 520 -13.68 2.64 22.69
CA ASP A 520 -13.32 1.49 23.54
C ASP A 520 -13.35 0.17 22.77
N THR A 521 -14.31 0.00 21.85
CA THR A 521 -14.41 -1.20 21.00
C THR A 521 -13.18 -1.34 20.09
N ARG A 522 -12.80 -0.27 19.39
CA ARG A 522 -11.60 -0.23 18.52
C ARG A 522 -10.32 -0.38 19.35
N ARG A 523 -10.24 0.21 20.54
CA ARG A 523 -9.11 0.02 21.45
C ARG A 523 -8.91 -1.45 21.78
N ARG A 524 -9.96 -2.17 22.20
CA ARG A 524 -9.89 -3.62 22.49
C ARG A 524 -9.43 -4.44 21.29
N GLN A 525 -9.92 -4.12 20.08
CA GLN A 525 -9.50 -4.79 18.84
C GLN A 525 -8.02 -4.54 18.51
N ILE A 526 -7.56 -3.28 18.61
CA ILE A 526 -6.16 -2.92 18.33
C ILE A 526 -5.23 -3.44 19.45
N GLU A 527 -5.72 -3.60 20.69
CA GLU A 527 -4.97 -4.28 21.76
C GLU A 527 -4.71 -5.76 21.45
N VAL A 528 -5.59 -6.44 20.70
CA VAL A 528 -5.32 -7.82 20.23
C VAL A 528 -4.23 -7.79 19.14
N LEU A 529 -4.40 -6.98 18.10
CA LEU A 529 -3.43 -6.82 17.02
C LEU A 529 -2.04 -6.40 17.52
N PHE A 530 -1.97 -5.55 18.55
CA PHE A 530 -0.71 -5.15 19.18
C PHE A 530 -0.08 -6.28 20.02
N LYS A 531 -0.88 -7.13 20.69
CA LYS A 531 -0.38 -8.31 21.40
C LYS A 531 0.14 -9.37 20.43
N GLU A 532 -0.56 -9.60 19.33
CA GLU A 532 -0.12 -10.47 18.23
C GLU A 532 1.22 -9.96 17.65
N GLN A 533 1.29 -8.68 17.27
CA GLN A 533 2.54 -8.03 16.83
C GLN A 533 3.69 -8.15 17.86
N ALA A 534 3.39 -8.10 19.17
CA ALA A 534 4.39 -8.18 20.23
C ALA A 534 4.91 -9.61 20.47
N LEU A 535 4.12 -10.64 20.12
CA LEU A 535 4.52 -12.05 20.15
C LEU A 535 5.35 -12.48 18.92
N GLU A 536 5.52 -11.59 17.94
CA GLU A 536 6.35 -11.79 16.75
C GLU A 536 7.73 -11.10 16.83
N ARG A 537 8.16 -10.71 18.04
CA ARG A 537 9.46 -10.08 18.34
C ARG A 537 10.40 -11.03 19.07
#